data_AF-A0A355BSZ5-F1
#
_entry.id   AF-A0A355BSZ5-F1
#
_cell.length_a   1.000
_cell.length_b   1.000
_cell.length_c   1.000
_cell.angle_alpha   90.00
_cell.angle_beta   90.00
_cell.angle_gamma   90.00
#
_symmetry.space_group_name_H-M   'P 1'
#
loop_
_entity.id
_entity.type
_entity.pdbx_description
1 polymer ?
#
loop_
_entity_poly.entity_id
_entity_poly.type
_entity_poly.pdbx_seq_one_letter_code
_entity_poly.pdbx_strand_id
1 'polypeptide(L)' 'MQAFLELPVAEDDETRMVLVNIASIGRIYPNPQSTKKSIVELNYHSINDAPVYLEVEMAYEALRARLLE' A
#
# COMPACT_ATOMS: atom_id res chain seq x y z
N MET A 1 3.81 -16.80 11.40
CA MET A 1 4.61 -15.54 11.40
C MET A 1 3.80 -14.51 10.64
N GLN A 2 3.54 -13.33 11.22
CA GLN A 2 3.01 -12.21 10.44
C GLN A 2 4.13 -11.70 9.55
N ALA A 3 3.92 -11.72 8.24
CA ALA A 3 4.86 -11.19 7.28
C ALA A 3 4.62 -9.68 7.16
N PHE A 4 5.70 -8.90 7.32
CA PHE A 4 5.69 -7.47 7.10
C PHE A 4 6.33 -7.18 5.75
N LEU A 5 5.78 -6.22 5.02
CA LEU A 5 6.27 -5.77 3.74
C LEU A 5 6.65 -4.30 3.84
N GLU A 6 7.87 -3.99 3.43
CA GLU A 6 8.32 -2.60 3.31
C GLU A 6 7.88 -2.04 1.95
N LEU A 7 7.12 -0.94 2.00
CA LEU A 7 6.52 -0.27 0.85
C LEU A 7 6.97 1.20 0.78
N PRO A 8 7.36 1.71 -0.40
CA PRO A 8 7.66 3.13 -0.60
C PRO A 8 6.34 3.91 -0.70
N VAL A 9 5.90 4.56 0.37
CA VAL A 9 4.68 5.38 0.41
C VAL A 9 5.01 6.82 0.04
N ALA A 10 4.23 7.40 -0.87
CA ALA A 10 4.33 8.81 -1.24
C ALA A 10 3.43 9.66 -0.29
N GLU A 11 4.03 10.58 0.44
CA GLU A 11 3.37 11.56 1.33
C GLU A 11 3.92 12.96 1.05
N ASP A 12 3.05 13.94 0.78
CA ASP A 12 3.39 15.37 0.73
C ASP A 12 4.73 15.72 0.05
N ASP A 13 4.91 15.25 -1.18
CA ASP A 13 6.11 15.41 -2.03
C ASP A 13 7.38 14.62 -1.61
N GLU A 14 7.28 13.78 -0.59
CA GLU A 14 8.33 12.86 -0.16
C GLU A 14 7.92 11.38 -0.30
N THR A 15 8.92 10.50 -0.40
CA THR A 15 8.72 9.05 -0.42
C THR A 15 9.32 8.46 0.83
N ARG A 16 8.52 7.75 1.63
CA ARG A 16 8.90 7.14 2.89
C ARG A 16 8.72 5.63 2.85
N MET A 17 9.69 4.89 3.37
CA MET A 17 9.57 3.44 3.50
C MET A 17 8.72 3.12 4.74
N VAL A 18 7.58 2.47 4.51
CA VAL A 18 6.64 2.10 5.57
C VAL A 18 6.55 0.58 5.64
N LEU A 19 6.73 0.05 6.86
CA LEU A 19 6.50 -1.36 7.17
C LEU A 19 5.00 -1.61 7.35
N VAL A 20 4.43 -2.39 6.44
CA VAL A 20 3.01 -2.74 6.42
C VAL A 20 2.84 -4.21 6.76
N ASN A 21 1.94 -4.54 7.66
CA ASN A 21 1.57 -5.93 7.91
C ASN A 21 0.75 -6.46 6.72
N ILE A 22 1.21 -7.53 6.07
CA ILE A 22 0.51 -8.09 4.89
C ILE A 22 -0.91 -8.54 5.25
N ALA A 23 -1.13 -9.03 6.47
CA ALA A 23 -2.46 -9.43 6.93
C ALA A 23 -3.46 -8.26 7.02
N SER A 24 -2.95 -7.03 7.07
CA SER A 24 -3.76 -5.81 7.08
C SER A 24 -4.05 -5.29 5.68
N ILE A 25 -3.43 -5.82 4.62
CA ILE A 25 -3.69 -5.38 3.25
C ILE A 25 -5.02 -5.96 2.78
N GLY A 26 -5.95 -5.08 2.43
CA GLY A 26 -7.25 -5.47 1.88
C GLY A 26 -7.23 -5.58 0.37
N ARG A 27 -7.12 -4.43 -0.30
CA ARG A 27 -7.14 -4.32 -1.75
C ARG A 27 -6.01 -3.43 -2.24
N ILE A 28 -5.57 -3.69 -3.46
CA ILE A 28 -4.63 -2.83 -4.17
C ILE A 28 -5.27 -2.33 -5.46
N TYR A 29 -4.99 -1.09 -5.82
CA TYR A 29 -5.56 -0.43 -6.99
C TYR A 29 -4.45 0.25 -7.80
N PRO A 30 -4.58 0.30 -9.14
CA PRO A 30 -3.74 1.19 -9.93
C PRO A 30 -4.10 2.64 -9.63
N ASN A 31 -3.10 3.52 -9.59
CA ASN A 31 -3.35 4.95 -9.42
C ASN A 31 -3.84 5.54 -10.76
N PRO A 32 -5.02 6.18 -10.82
CA PRO A 32 -5.56 6.71 -12.07
C PRO A 32 -4.78 7.90 -12.62
N GLN A 33 -3.99 8.58 -11.78
CA GLN A 33 -3.20 9.76 -12.15
C GLN A 33 -1.73 9.42 -12.48
N SER A 34 -1.25 8.23 -12.10
CA SER A 34 0.14 7.84 -12.32
C SER A 34 0.30 6.33 -12.49
N THR A 35 0.91 5.91 -13.60
CA THR A 35 1.25 4.50 -13.85
C THR A 35 2.40 3.99 -12.99
N LYS A 36 3.15 4.91 -12.36
CA LYS A 36 4.28 4.59 -11.48
C LYS A 36 3.85 4.42 -10.02
N LYS A 37 2.61 4.79 -9.69
CA LYS A 37 2.06 4.68 -8.35
C LYS A 37 0.90 3.69 -8.30
N SER A 38 0.63 3.20 -7.11
CA SER A 38 -0.52 2.36 -6.80
C SER A 38 -1.11 2.77 -5.47
N ILE A 39 -2.30 2.30 -5.16
CA ILE A 39 -3.00 2.62 -3.92
C ILE A 39 -3.21 1.30 -3.17
N VAL A 40 -2.84 1.28 -1.90
CA VAL A 40 -3.02 0.14 -0.99
C VAL A 40 -4.06 0.50 0.05
N GLU A 41 -5.12 -0.29 0.12
CA GLU A 41 -6.14 -0.21 1.16
C GLU A 41 -5.75 -1.12 2.32
N LEU A 42 -5.76 -0.56 3.54
CA LEU A 42 -5.47 -1.28 4.77
C LEU A 42 -6.74 -1.47 5.58
N ASN A 43 -7.03 -2.73 5.89
CA ASN A 43 -8.12 -3.20 6.74
C ASN A 43 -7.77 -3.09 8.23
N TYR A 44 -7.33 -1.92 8.67
CA TYR A 44 -7.24 -1.67 10.10
C TYR A 44 -8.64 -1.46 10.66
N HIS A 45 -8.92 -2.04 11.84
CA HIS A 45 -10.00 -1.54 12.69
C HIS A 45 -9.56 -0.19 13.23
N SER A 46 -9.70 0.83 12.37
CA SER A 46 -9.48 2.23 12.73
C SER A 46 -10.59 2.64 13.70
N ILE A 47 -10.27 3.57 14.61
CA ILE A 47 -11.21 4.09 15.62
C ILE A 47 -12.50 4.64 14.97
N ASN A 48 -12.44 4.98 13.68
CA ASN A 48 -13.53 5.60 12.92
C ASN A 48 -14.13 4.68 11.84
N ASP A 49 -13.76 3.40 11.79
CA ASP A 49 -14.19 2.43 10.76
C ASP A 49 -13.93 2.86 9.29
N ALA A 50 -13.11 3.90 9.10
CA ALA A 50 -12.71 4.37 7.78
C ALA A 50 -11.51 3.55 7.26
N PRO A 51 -11.55 3.08 6.00
CA PRO A 51 -10.41 2.43 5.37
C PRO A 51 -9.23 3.40 5.25
N VAL A 52 -8.03 2.90 5.52
CA VAL A 52 -6.78 3.67 5.37
C VAL A 52 -6.18 3.37 4.01
N TYR A 53 -5.89 4.42 3.24
CA TYR A 53 -5.28 4.29 1.92
C TYR A 53 -3.85 4.82 1.95
N LEU A 54 -2.92 4.03 1.43
CA LEU A 54 -1.53 4.44 1.20
C LEU A 54 -1.29 4.56 -0.29
N GLU A 55 -0.75 5.70 -0.72
CA GLU A 55 -0.24 5.84 -2.08
C GLU A 55 1.18 5.30 -2.13
N VAL A 56 1.43 4.24 -2.90
CA VAL A 56 2.73 3.58 -2.99
C VAL A 56 3.39 3.97 -4.30
N GLU A 57 4.65 4.39 -4.24
CA GLU A 57 5.50 4.68 -5.39
C GLU A 57 6.03 3.40 -6.06
N MET A 58 5.09 2.58 -6.48
CA MET A 58 5.32 1.34 -7.21
C MET A 58 4.18 1.11 -8.20
N ALA A 59 4.51 0.65 -9.40
CA ALA A 59 3.51 0.28 -10.39
C ALA A 59 2.67 -0.91 -9.90
N TYR A 60 1.38 -0.92 -10.24
CA TYR A 60 0.42 -1.92 -9.79
C TYR A 60 0.88 -3.37 -9.98
N GLU A 61 1.36 -3.74 -11.16
CA GLU A 61 1.81 -5.11 -11.44
C GLU A 61 3.04 -5.51 -10.62
N ALA A 62 3.95 -4.57 -10.36
CA ALA A 62 5.13 -4.81 -9.53
C ALA A 62 4.74 -5.02 -8.06
N LEU A 63 3.82 -4.19 -7.55
CA LEU A 63 3.28 -4.34 -6.20
C LEU A 63 2.52 -5.66 -6.05
N ARG A 64 1.70 -6.01 -7.05
CA ARG A 64 0.94 -7.26 -7.08
C ARG A 64 1.88 -8.47 -7.06
N ALA A 65 2.95 -8.47 -7.85
CA ALA A 65 3.93 -9.56 -7.85
C ALA A 65 4.58 -9.72 -6.47
N ARG A 66 5.01 -8.62 -5.85
CA ARG A 66 5.66 -8.59 -4.53
C ARG A 66 4.75 -9.07 -3.38
N LEU A 67 3.43 -8.98 -3.54
CA LEU A 67 2.45 -9.50 -2.57
C LEU A 67 2.14 -11.00 -2.75
N LEU A 68 2.54 -11.60 -3.87
CA LEU A 68 2.30 -13.02 -4.19
C LEU A 68 3.55 -13.90 -4.02
N GLU A 69 4.71 -13.31 -3.75
CA GLU A 69 5.95 -13.99 -3.35
C GLU A 69 5.86 -14.56 -1.93
#